data_AF-A0A2M7ZTE0-F1
#
_entry.id   AF-A0A2M7ZTE0-F1
#
_cell.length_a   1.000
_cell.length_b   1.000
_cell.length_c   1.000
_cell.angle_alpha   90.00
_cell.angle_beta   90.00
_cell.angle_gamma   90.00
#
_symmetry.space_group_name_H-M   'P 1'
#
loop_
_entity.id
_entity.type
_entity.pdbx_description
1 polymer ?
#
loop_
_entity_poly.entity_id
_entity_poly.type
_entity_poly.pdbx_seq_one_letter_code
_entity_poly.pdbx_strand_id
1 'polypeptide(L)'
;MKNFFISLVLLFLFVLSAVPVNAQYQNPKIDGYLQNVLKSSNDNLVRVYAVLKDRLSLNDLKNMTYNLNRKDRQKVVVNILKDYAAGSQQRVLNFLNNNTENGSVVNVQPIWAINVIAFRAKPDVVVQLAQNFEEIGQLYYDPQFNINQLTDDNGITKYNEENNLFTPATEAIQPGLTLINAPQVWALGDSGRGVIVGNFDTGADWTHPDLAPNIWNNLGEDADGDGRTIEWNGSTWVFDPGDI
;
A
#
# COMPACT_ATOMS: atom_id res chain seq x y z
N MET A 1 -75.40 -33.34 -15.08
CA MET A 1 -74.56 -32.26 -14.53
C MET A 1 -73.45 -32.90 -13.71
N LYS A 2 -72.24 -33.05 -14.28
CA LYS A 2 -71.02 -33.44 -13.55
C LYS A 2 -69.89 -32.58 -14.12
N ASN A 3 -69.45 -31.60 -13.34
CA ASN A 3 -68.34 -30.72 -13.70
C ASN A 3 -67.04 -31.34 -13.21
N PHE A 4 -66.14 -31.65 -14.14
CA PHE A 4 -64.75 -32.02 -13.87
C PHE A 4 -63.93 -30.73 -13.78
N PHE A 5 -63.40 -30.41 -12.60
CA PHE A 5 -62.37 -29.38 -12.43
C PHE A 5 -61.01 -30.04 -12.66
N ILE A 6 -60.29 -29.59 -13.70
CA ILE A 6 -58.89 -29.95 -13.95
C ILE A 6 -58.04 -28.89 -13.25
N SER A 7 -57.33 -29.28 -12.18
CA SER A 7 -56.28 -28.47 -11.56
C SER A 7 -55.02 -28.54 -12.42
N LEU A 8 -54.60 -27.39 -12.96
CA LEU A 8 -53.33 -27.20 -13.64
C LEU A 8 -52.24 -26.91 -12.60
N VAL A 9 -51.39 -27.88 -12.30
CA VAL A 9 -50.19 -27.68 -11.48
C VAL A 9 -49.06 -27.20 -12.40
N LEU A 10 -48.70 -25.91 -12.31
CA LEU A 10 -47.55 -25.31 -12.97
C LEU A 10 -46.27 -25.75 -12.24
N LEU A 11 -45.58 -26.75 -12.79
CA LEU A 11 -44.27 -27.18 -12.35
C LEU A 11 -43.22 -26.17 -12.86
N PHE A 12 -42.78 -25.25 -12.01
CA PHE A 12 -41.64 -24.38 -12.30
C PHE A 12 -40.35 -25.21 -12.24
N LEU A 13 -39.87 -25.67 -13.40
CA LEU A 13 -38.54 -26.26 -13.52
C LEU A 13 -37.50 -25.16 -13.29
N PHE A 14 -36.86 -25.16 -12.12
CA PHE A 14 -35.62 -24.42 -11.90
C PHE A 14 -34.52 -25.14 -12.69
N VAL A 15 -34.27 -24.67 -13.92
CA VAL A 15 -33.08 -25.09 -14.68
C VAL A 15 -31.89 -24.45 -13.99
N LEU A 16 -31.13 -25.25 -13.23
CA LEU A 16 -29.83 -24.90 -12.69
C LEU A 16 -28.86 -24.77 -13.88
N SER A 17 -28.89 -23.64 -14.58
CA SER A 17 -27.91 -23.37 -15.63
C SER A 17 -26.56 -23.19 -14.95
N ALA A 18 -25.69 -24.21 -15.05
CA ALA A 18 -24.29 -24.07 -14.75
C ALA A 18 -23.75 -22.94 -15.63
N VAL A 19 -23.58 -21.76 -15.05
CA VAL A 19 -22.93 -20.63 -15.72
C VAL A 19 -21.54 -21.16 -16.11
N PRO A 20 -21.16 -21.14 -17.39
CA PRO A 20 -19.83 -21.59 -17.77
C PRO A 20 -18.81 -20.77 -16.98
N VAL A 21 -17.86 -21.44 -16.32
CA VAL A 21 -16.83 -20.83 -15.44
C VAL A 21 -16.15 -19.62 -16.11
N ASN A 22 -16.07 -19.61 -17.44
CA ASN A 22 -15.53 -18.50 -18.22
C ASN A 22 -16.36 -17.20 -18.18
N ALA A 23 -17.68 -17.26 -18.02
CA ALA A 23 -18.55 -16.08 -17.93
C ALA A 23 -18.55 -15.44 -16.54
N GLN A 24 -18.22 -16.21 -15.49
CA GLN A 24 -18.23 -15.73 -14.10
C GLN A 24 -17.28 -14.54 -13.87
N TYR A 25 -16.14 -14.52 -14.57
CA TYR A 25 -15.13 -13.48 -14.43
C TYR A 25 -15.28 -12.32 -15.43
N GLN A 26 -16.25 -12.40 -16.36
CA GLN A 26 -16.53 -11.34 -17.32
C GLN A 26 -17.33 -10.21 -16.65
N ASN A 27 -16.66 -9.42 -15.81
CA ASN A 27 -17.22 -8.23 -15.20
C ASN A 27 -16.32 -7.03 -15.50
N PRO A 28 -16.85 -5.89 -15.99
CA PRO A 28 -16.06 -4.72 -16.36
C PRO A 28 -15.30 -4.08 -15.19
N LYS A 29 -15.66 -4.40 -13.93
CA LYS A 29 -14.91 -3.98 -12.75
C LYS A 29 -13.67 -4.86 -12.47
N ILE A 30 -13.59 -6.06 -13.04
CA ILE A 30 -12.44 -6.95 -12.84
C ILE A 30 -11.46 -6.70 -13.99
N ASP A 31 -10.28 -6.20 -13.66
CA ASP A 31 -9.23 -5.97 -14.64
C ASP A 31 -8.89 -7.25 -15.43
N GLY A 32 -8.58 -7.10 -16.72
CA GLY A 32 -8.33 -8.23 -17.62
C GLY A 32 -7.18 -9.14 -17.17
N TYR A 33 -6.12 -8.57 -16.58
CA TYR A 33 -5.03 -9.37 -16.02
C TYR A 33 -5.50 -10.14 -14.79
N LEU A 34 -6.25 -9.48 -13.90
CA LEU A 34 -6.84 -10.14 -12.73
C LEU A 34 -7.76 -11.30 -13.14
N GLN A 35 -8.60 -11.13 -14.18
CA GLN A 35 -9.44 -12.23 -14.69
C GLN A 35 -8.63 -13.48 -15.05
N ASN A 36 -7.45 -13.31 -15.65
CA ASN A 36 -6.58 -14.44 -15.99
C ASN A 36 -5.97 -15.08 -14.74
N VAL A 37 -5.53 -14.26 -13.78
CA VAL A 37 -4.99 -14.75 -12.49
C VAL A 37 -6.05 -15.55 -11.73
N LEU A 38 -7.29 -15.06 -11.67
CA LEU A 38 -8.40 -15.74 -11.01
C LEU A 38 -8.66 -17.12 -11.65
N LYS A 39 -8.68 -17.21 -12.98
CA LYS A 39 -8.86 -18.48 -13.70
C LYS A 39 -7.74 -19.49 -13.41
N SER A 40 -6.50 -19.04 -13.26
CA SER A 40 -5.36 -19.92 -12.97
C SER A 40 -5.14 -20.21 -11.49
N SER A 41 -5.89 -19.56 -10.59
CA SER A 41 -5.63 -19.62 -9.15
C SER A 41 -6.02 -20.93 -8.48
N ASN A 42 -6.85 -21.76 -9.11
CA ASN A 42 -7.35 -23.03 -8.55
C ASN A 42 -7.99 -22.88 -7.16
N ASP A 43 -8.83 -21.86 -6.96
CA ASP A 43 -9.50 -21.52 -5.68
C ASP A 43 -8.55 -21.07 -4.55
N ASN A 44 -7.28 -20.82 -4.86
CA ASN A 44 -6.35 -20.23 -3.90
C ASN A 44 -6.58 -18.73 -3.72
N LEU A 45 -6.15 -18.21 -2.58
CA LEU A 45 -6.18 -16.78 -2.28
C LEU A 45 -5.31 -15.98 -3.27
N VAL A 46 -5.92 -15.00 -3.92
CA VAL A 46 -5.26 -14.07 -4.86
C VAL A 46 -5.09 -12.71 -4.18
N ARG A 47 -3.93 -12.07 -4.36
CA ARG A 47 -3.72 -10.69 -3.88
C ARG A 47 -4.45 -9.72 -4.80
N VAL A 48 -5.34 -8.92 -4.24
CA VAL A 48 -6.23 -8.02 -4.96
C VAL A 48 -6.25 -6.67 -4.27
N TYR A 49 -6.38 -5.59 -5.04
CA TYR A 49 -6.78 -4.30 -4.50
C TYR A 49 -8.01 -3.75 -5.23
N ALA A 50 -8.97 -3.26 -4.45
CA ALA A 50 -10.18 -2.61 -4.93
C ALA A 50 -9.99 -1.09 -4.92
N VAL A 51 -10.16 -0.47 -6.09
CA VAL A 51 -10.20 0.98 -6.24
C VAL A 51 -11.66 1.42 -6.24
N LEU A 52 -12.04 2.26 -5.28
CA LEU A 52 -13.39 2.80 -5.21
C LEU A 52 -13.58 3.94 -6.21
N LYS A 53 -14.81 4.11 -6.71
CA LYS A 53 -15.15 5.14 -7.72
C LYS A 53 -14.92 6.55 -7.19
N ASP A 54 -15.41 6.77 -5.98
CA ASP A 54 -15.49 8.07 -5.35
C ASP A 54 -14.15 8.43 -4.72
N ARG A 55 -13.52 9.51 -5.20
CA ARG A 55 -12.24 10.02 -4.70
C ARG A 55 -12.27 11.54 -4.68
N LEU A 56 -11.81 12.12 -3.58
CA LEU A 56 -11.61 13.57 -3.50
C LEU A 56 -10.48 13.98 -4.43
N SER A 57 -10.77 14.90 -5.34
CA SER A 57 -9.75 15.43 -6.25
C SER A 57 -8.83 16.43 -5.54
N LEU A 58 -7.68 16.70 -6.15
CA LEU A 58 -6.79 17.76 -5.67
C LEU A 58 -7.50 19.12 -5.58
N ASN A 59 -8.42 19.40 -6.50
CA ASN A 59 -9.18 20.65 -6.50
C ASN A 59 -10.18 20.71 -5.34
N ASP A 60 -10.86 19.60 -5.04
CA ASP A 60 -11.75 19.51 -3.88
C ASP A 60 -10.99 19.79 -2.60
N LEU A 61 -9.84 19.13 -2.41
CA LEU A 61 -8.99 19.31 -1.23
C LEU A 61 -8.48 20.76 -1.12
N LYS A 62 -8.04 21.37 -2.23
CA LYS A 62 -7.61 22.77 -2.25
C LYS A 62 -8.75 23.71 -1.88
N ASN A 63 -9.96 23.48 -2.40
CA ASN A 63 -11.13 24.30 -2.11
C ASN A 63 -11.60 24.14 -0.66
N MET A 64 -11.53 22.94 -0.08
CA MET A 64 -11.88 22.69 1.32
C MET A 64 -10.88 23.28 2.31
N THR A 65 -9.66 23.60 1.88
CA THR A 65 -8.55 24.01 2.76
C THR A 65 -7.84 25.30 2.33
N TYR A 66 -8.50 26.10 1.48
CA TYR A 66 -7.90 27.25 0.80
C TYR A 66 -7.35 28.32 1.76
N ASN A 67 -7.98 28.47 2.92
CA ASN A 67 -7.66 29.46 3.94
C ASN A 67 -6.65 28.97 4.98
N LEU A 68 -6.18 27.72 4.89
CA LEU A 68 -5.25 27.14 5.85
C LEU A 68 -3.80 27.33 5.42
N ASN A 69 -2.91 27.57 6.39
CA ASN A 69 -1.47 27.50 6.18
C ASN A 69 -1.03 26.05 5.88
N ARG A 70 0.22 25.86 5.45
CA ARG A 70 0.72 24.53 5.03
C ARG A 70 0.59 23.45 6.12
N LYS A 71 0.92 23.77 7.37
CA LYS A 71 0.94 22.80 8.47
C LYS A 71 -0.47 22.38 8.88
N ASP A 72 -1.39 23.34 9.01
CA ASP A 72 -2.77 23.06 9.37
C ASP A 72 -3.52 22.40 8.21
N ARG A 73 -3.23 22.82 6.98
CA ARG A 73 -3.75 22.18 5.76
C ARG A 73 -3.40 20.69 5.72
N GLN A 74 -2.15 20.32 5.99
CA GLN A 74 -1.75 18.91 5.99
C GLN A 74 -2.59 18.09 6.97
N LYS A 75 -2.73 18.55 8.21
CA LYS A 75 -3.53 17.87 9.24
C LYS A 75 -5.00 17.72 8.82
N VAL A 76 -5.59 18.79 8.31
CA VAL A 76 -7.00 18.81 7.88
C VAL A 76 -7.22 17.91 6.67
N VAL A 77 -6.32 17.92 5.68
CA VAL A 77 -6.39 17.01 4.51
C VAL A 77 -6.32 15.54 4.93
N VAL A 78 -5.43 15.20 5.88
CA VAL A 78 -5.35 13.82 6.40
C VAL A 78 -6.68 13.39 7.02
N ASN A 79 -7.29 14.23 7.85
CA ASN A 79 -8.58 13.91 8.47
C ASN A 79 -9.71 13.79 7.43
N ILE A 80 -9.79 14.75 6.49
CA ILE A 80 -10.77 14.70 5.40
C ILE A 80 -10.68 13.36 4.64
N LEU A 81 -9.47 12.94 4.26
CA LEU A 81 -9.28 11.70 3.51
C LEU A 81 -9.60 10.46 4.34
N LYS A 82 -9.23 10.44 5.64
CA LYS A 82 -9.58 9.34 6.55
C LYS A 82 -11.08 9.21 6.74
N ASP A 83 -11.78 10.31 7.02
CA ASP A 83 -13.23 10.33 7.24
C ASP A 83 -13.97 9.91 5.96
N TYR A 84 -13.52 10.42 4.81
CA TYR A 84 -14.07 10.06 3.51
C TYR A 84 -13.89 8.57 3.19
N ALA A 85 -12.68 8.04 3.41
CA ALA A 85 -12.41 6.62 3.23
C ALA A 85 -13.24 5.76 4.20
N ALA A 86 -13.33 6.13 5.47
CA ALA A 86 -14.12 5.41 6.46
C ALA A 86 -15.59 5.25 6.03
N GLY A 87 -16.21 6.33 5.54
CA GLY A 87 -17.58 6.29 5.04
C GLY A 87 -17.71 5.46 3.74
N SER A 88 -16.87 5.76 2.75
CA SER A 88 -16.97 5.15 1.41
C SER A 88 -16.57 3.67 1.37
N GLN A 89 -15.64 3.23 2.22
CA GLN A 89 -15.16 1.85 2.28
C GLN A 89 -15.99 0.94 3.19
N GLN A 90 -16.84 1.50 4.05
CA GLN A 90 -17.47 0.77 5.16
C GLN A 90 -18.16 -0.52 4.72
N ARG A 91 -18.97 -0.47 3.66
CA ARG A 91 -19.73 -1.63 3.17
C ARG A 91 -18.81 -2.74 2.67
N VAL A 92 -17.80 -2.39 1.89
CA VAL A 92 -16.82 -3.33 1.33
C VAL A 92 -15.99 -3.93 2.46
N LEU A 93 -15.52 -3.13 3.41
CA LEU A 93 -14.77 -3.60 4.58
C LEU A 93 -15.59 -4.57 5.44
N ASN A 94 -16.86 -4.25 5.73
CA ASN A 94 -17.74 -5.14 6.47
C ASN A 94 -17.88 -6.51 5.78
N PHE A 95 -18.08 -6.50 4.46
CA PHE A 95 -18.18 -7.74 3.69
C PHE A 95 -16.87 -8.54 3.68
N LEU A 96 -15.73 -7.88 3.45
CA LEU A 96 -14.42 -8.53 3.47
C LEU A 96 -14.11 -9.14 4.85
N ASN A 97 -14.36 -8.39 5.92
CA ASN A 97 -14.12 -8.84 7.29
C ASN A 97 -15.02 -10.02 7.66
N ASN A 98 -16.29 -10.04 7.27
CA ASN A 98 -17.17 -11.19 7.50
C ASN A 98 -16.67 -12.46 6.78
N ASN A 99 -15.99 -12.31 5.64
CA ASN A 99 -15.38 -13.43 4.91
C ASN A 99 -13.98 -13.80 5.42
N THR A 100 -13.48 -13.18 6.50
CA THR A 100 -12.25 -13.64 7.15
C THR A 100 -12.46 -14.87 8.02
N GLU A 101 -13.65 -15.04 8.60
CA GLU A 101 -13.98 -16.14 9.52
C GLU A 101 -13.86 -17.53 8.86
N ASN A 102 -14.18 -17.63 7.56
CA ASN A 102 -14.10 -18.87 6.79
C ASN A 102 -12.78 -19.00 6.00
N GLY A 103 -11.83 -18.08 6.19
CA GLY A 103 -10.54 -18.06 5.49
C GLY A 103 -10.61 -17.68 4.00
N SER A 104 -11.77 -17.23 3.50
CA SER A 104 -11.93 -16.83 2.10
C SER A 104 -11.31 -15.46 1.82
N VAL A 105 -11.05 -14.68 2.86
CA VAL A 105 -10.35 -13.39 2.81
C VAL A 105 -9.31 -13.32 3.93
N VAL A 106 -8.14 -12.77 3.64
CA VAL A 106 -7.11 -12.43 4.64
C VAL A 106 -6.42 -11.11 4.30
N ASN A 107 -5.70 -10.53 5.26
CA ASN A 107 -4.88 -9.32 5.10
C ASN A 107 -5.64 -8.12 4.52
N VAL A 108 -6.85 -7.84 5.05
CA VAL A 108 -7.64 -6.67 4.63
C VAL A 108 -6.96 -5.40 5.14
N GLN A 109 -6.55 -4.54 4.24
CA GLN A 109 -5.84 -3.29 4.51
C GLN A 109 -6.52 -2.11 3.80
N PRO A 110 -7.22 -1.23 4.55
CA PRO A 110 -7.73 0.01 3.99
C PRO A 110 -6.60 1.01 3.76
N ILE A 111 -6.55 1.58 2.56
CA ILE A 111 -5.61 2.64 2.13
C ILE A 111 -6.43 3.91 1.90
N TRP A 112 -6.58 4.69 2.96
CA TRP A 112 -7.47 5.86 3.00
C TRP A 112 -7.03 6.98 2.04
N ALA A 113 -5.72 7.17 1.85
CA ALA A 113 -5.17 8.31 1.10
C ALA A 113 -5.60 8.34 -0.36
N ILE A 114 -5.91 7.18 -0.96
CA ILE A 114 -6.28 7.03 -2.36
C ILE A 114 -7.59 6.26 -2.56
N ASN A 115 -8.33 6.05 -1.47
CA ASN A 115 -9.56 5.26 -1.41
C ASN A 115 -9.45 3.86 -2.04
N VAL A 116 -8.45 3.10 -1.59
CA VAL A 116 -8.19 1.72 -2.03
C VAL A 116 -8.30 0.77 -0.85
N ILE A 117 -8.71 -0.48 -1.09
CA ILE A 117 -8.65 -1.57 -0.11
C ILE A 117 -7.83 -2.71 -0.71
N ALA A 118 -6.69 -3.05 -0.09
CA ALA A 118 -5.88 -4.20 -0.46
C ALA A 118 -6.27 -5.41 0.40
N PHE A 119 -6.29 -6.61 -0.19
CA PHE A 119 -6.65 -7.85 0.51
C PHE A 119 -6.16 -9.07 -0.27
N ARG A 120 -6.24 -10.26 0.34
CA ARG A 120 -6.16 -11.52 -0.39
C ARG A 120 -7.50 -12.23 -0.29
N ALA A 121 -8.05 -12.69 -1.41
CA ALA A 121 -9.36 -13.31 -1.43
C ALA A 121 -9.44 -14.47 -2.42
N LYS A 122 -10.38 -15.38 -2.16
CA LYS A 122 -10.76 -16.42 -3.12
C LYS A 122 -11.46 -15.83 -4.34
N PRO A 123 -11.41 -16.50 -5.51
CA PRO A 123 -11.99 -15.96 -6.74
C PRO A 123 -13.48 -15.65 -6.68
N ASP A 124 -14.25 -16.44 -5.93
CA ASP A 124 -15.69 -16.24 -5.75
C ASP A 124 -15.99 -14.93 -5.00
N VAL A 125 -15.23 -14.61 -3.95
CA VAL A 125 -15.34 -13.34 -3.22
C VAL A 125 -15.06 -12.16 -4.15
N VAL A 126 -14.03 -12.24 -4.99
CA VAL A 126 -13.70 -11.17 -5.95
C VAL A 126 -14.84 -10.93 -6.95
N VAL A 127 -15.49 -12.02 -7.39
CA VAL A 127 -16.66 -11.93 -8.28
C VAL A 127 -17.86 -11.31 -7.55
N GLN A 128 -18.12 -11.71 -6.31
CA GLN A 128 -19.20 -11.11 -5.49
C GLN A 128 -18.97 -9.63 -5.26
N LEU A 129 -17.74 -9.19 -5.00
CA LEU A 129 -17.37 -7.78 -4.88
C LEU A 129 -17.73 -7.02 -6.17
N ALA A 130 -17.32 -7.55 -7.33
CA ALA A 130 -17.57 -6.93 -8.61
C ALA A 130 -19.08 -6.83 -8.94
N GLN A 131 -19.87 -7.82 -8.54
CA GLN A 131 -21.31 -7.88 -8.82
C GLN A 131 -22.14 -7.02 -7.86
N ASN A 132 -21.83 -7.04 -6.56
CA ASN A 132 -22.75 -6.56 -5.52
C ASN A 132 -22.38 -5.19 -4.92
N PHE A 133 -21.20 -4.65 -5.24
CA PHE A 133 -20.71 -3.38 -4.68
C PHE A 133 -20.52 -2.35 -5.79
N GLU A 134 -21.48 -1.45 -5.91
CA GLU A 134 -21.49 -0.39 -6.93
C GLU A 134 -20.42 0.68 -6.68
N GLU A 135 -20.02 0.87 -5.42
CA GLU A 135 -18.97 1.78 -4.99
C GLU A 135 -17.57 1.37 -5.50
N ILE A 136 -17.37 0.10 -5.86
CA ILE A 136 -16.13 -0.38 -6.47
C ILE A 136 -16.08 0.06 -7.94
N GLY A 137 -15.01 0.77 -8.30
CA GLY A 137 -14.72 1.19 -9.66
C GLY A 137 -13.99 0.10 -10.43
N GLN A 138 -12.91 -0.43 -9.85
CA GLN A 138 -12.06 -1.47 -10.43
C GLN A 138 -11.46 -2.38 -9.35
N LEU A 139 -11.16 -3.62 -9.74
CA LEU A 139 -10.45 -4.64 -8.98
C LEU A 139 -9.23 -5.04 -9.80
N TYR A 140 -8.06 -4.92 -9.18
CA TYR A 140 -6.77 -5.22 -9.81
C TYR A 140 -6.02 -6.29 -9.05
N TYR A 141 -5.17 -7.02 -9.76
CA TYR A 141 -4.21 -7.92 -9.16
C TYR A 141 -3.07 -7.11 -8.51
N ASP A 142 -2.67 -7.48 -7.30
CA ASP A 142 -1.50 -6.94 -6.59
C ASP A 142 -0.29 -7.88 -6.81
N PRO A 143 0.59 -7.59 -7.79
CA PRO A 143 1.68 -8.48 -8.12
C PRO A 143 2.71 -8.60 -7.01
N GLN A 144 3.31 -9.78 -6.89
CA GLN A 144 4.52 -9.96 -6.09
C GLN A 144 5.73 -9.78 -7.00
N PHE A 145 6.62 -8.88 -6.63
CA PHE A 145 7.92 -8.74 -7.27
C PHE A 145 8.92 -9.63 -6.53
N ASN A 146 9.79 -10.30 -7.29
CA ASN A 146 10.86 -11.08 -6.70
C ASN A 146 11.92 -10.11 -6.16
N ILE A 147 12.18 -10.15 -4.85
CA ILE A 147 13.15 -9.28 -4.19
C ILE A 147 14.56 -9.41 -4.79
N ASN A 148 14.92 -10.59 -5.31
CA ASN A 148 16.22 -10.83 -5.95
C ASN A 148 16.37 -10.06 -7.27
N GLN A 149 15.27 -9.54 -7.84
CA GLN A 149 15.32 -8.63 -9.00
C GLN A 149 15.47 -7.16 -8.59
N LEU A 150 15.36 -6.87 -7.29
CA LEU A 150 15.41 -5.52 -6.72
C LEU A 150 16.71 -5.26 -5.95
N THR A 151 17.41 -6.32 -5.54
CA THR A 151 18.76 -6.21 -4.98
C THR A 151 19.76 -5.98 -6.10
N ASP A 152 20.66 -5.01 -5.91
CA ASP A 152 21.89 -4.95 -6.70
C ASP A 152 22.58 -6.32 -6.57
N ASP A 153 23.12 -6.81 -7.67
CA ASP A 153 23.98 -7.98 -7.55
C ASP A 153 25.16 -7.59 -6.65
N ASN A 154 25.88 -8.55 -6.09
CA ASN A 154 27.07 -8.23 -5.32
C ASN A 154 28.14 -7.51 -6.18
N GLY A 155 27.87 -6.97 -7.37
CA GLY A 155 28.83 -6.54 -8.39
C GLY A 155 29.95 -5.65 -7.85
N ILE A 156 29.63 -4.62 -7.06
CA ILE A 156 30.68 -3.75 -6.49
C ILE A 156 31.41 -4.42 -5.32
N THR A 157 30.69 -5.11 -4.42
CA THR A 157 31.29 -5.79 -3.25
C THR A 157 32.10 -7.01 -3.63
N LYS A 158 31.58 -7.87 -4.52
CA LYS A 158 32.23 -9.02 -5.15
C LYS A 158 33.42 -8.61 -6.00
N TYR A 159 33.37 -7.50 -6.73
CA TYR A 159 34.55 -6.97 -7.42
C TYR A 159 35.68 -6.63 -6.43
N ASN A 160 35.36 -6.04 -5.29
CA ASN A 160 36.37 -5.71 -4.26
C ASN A 160 36.90 -6.97 -3.56
N GLU A 161 36.05 -7.96 -3.28
CA GLU A 161 36.42 -9.26 -2.70
C GLU A 161 37.29 -10.10 -3.65
N GLU A 162 36.89 -10.27 -4.92
CA GLU A 162 37.61 -11.08 -5.90
C GLU A 162 38.98 -10.49 -6.27
N ASN A 163 39.10 -9.16 -6.26
CA ASN A 163 40.36 -8.47 -6.58
C ASN A 163 41.21 -8.15 -5.33
N ASN A 164 40.76 -8.53 -4.13
CA ASN A 164 41.41 -8.26 -2.85
C ASN A 164 41.77 -6.76 -2.67
N LEU A 165 40.94 -5.89 -3.23
CA LEU A 165 41.14 -4.44 -3.24
C LEU A 165 40.63 -3.88 -1.90
N PHE A 166 41.51 -3.84 -0.91
CA PHE A 166 41.34 -2.94 0.22
C PHE A 166 41.62 -1.52 -0.27
N THR A 167 40.60 -0.82 -0.76
CA THR A 167 40.65 0.65 -0.78
C THR A 167 40.46 1.12 0.66
N PRO A 168 41.46 1.74 1.32
CA PRO A 168 41.18 2.50 2.52
C PRO A 168 40.07 3.49 2.18
N ALA A 169 39.11 3.69 3.09
CA ALA A 169 38.18 4.80 2.98
C ALA A 169 39.00 6.08 2.97
N THR A 170 39.38 6.54 1.78
CA THR A 170 39.79 7.91 1.60
C THR A 170 38.51 8.70 1.81
N GLU A 171 38.53 9.70 2.68
CA GLU A 171 37.45 10.71 2.83
C GLU A 171 37.35 11.60 1.57
N ALA A 172 37.50 11.00 0.39
CA ALA A 172 37.37 11.65 -0.89
C ALA A 172 35.88 11.78 -1.22
N ILE A 173 35.51 12.93 -1.76
CA ILE A 173 34.16 13.16 -2.26
C ILE A 173 33.85 12.13 -3.35
N GLN A 174 32.75 11.42 -3.17
CA GLN A 174 32.30 10.40 -4.13
C GLN A 174 32.07 11.03 -5.52
N PRO A 175 32.55 10.43 -6.62
CA PRO A 175 32.51 11.05 -7.96
C PRO A 175 31.11 11.51 -8.38
N GLY A 176 30.06 10.77 -8.02
CA GLY A 176 28.67 11.14 -8.29
C GLY A 176 28.27 12.49 -7.69
N LEU A 177 28.77 12.84 -6.51
CA LEU A 177 28.50 14.13 -5.85
C LEU A 177 29.14 15.30 -6.62
N THR A 178 30.37 15.09 -7.11
CA THR A 178 31.07 16.08 -7.95
C THR A 178 30.35 16.30 -9.27
N LEU A 179 29.87 15.23 -9.92
CA LEU A 179 29.17 15.31 -11.20
C LEU A 179 27.86 16.12 -11.13
N ILE A 180 27.16 16.07 -10.00
CA ILE A 180 25.91 16.83 -9.79
C ILE A 180 26.15 18.20 -9.14
N ASN A 181 27.40 18.63 -8.99
CA ASN A 181 27.78 19.90 -8.37
C ASN A 181 27.27 20.09 -6.92
N ALA A 182 27.11 19.01 -6.15
CA ALA A 182 26.68 19.09 -4.76
C ALA A 182 27.65 19.89 -3.86
N PRO A 183 28.99 19.74 -3.98
CA PRO A 183 29.93 20.52 -3.18
C PRO A 183 29.82 22.03 -3.36
N GLN A 184 29.50 22.53 -4.57
CA GLN A 184 29.32 23.98 -4.75
C GLN A 184 28.08 24.50 -4.01
N VAL A 185 26.99 23.73 -3.93
CA VAL A 185 25.79 24.11 -3.18
C VAL A 185 26.07 24.14 -1.68
N TRP A 186 26.79 23.13 -1.16
CA TRP A 186 27.24 23.13 0.24
C TRP A 186 28.16 24.30 0.56
N ALA A 187 29.04 24.69 -0.37
CA ALA A 187 29.91 25.87 -0.22
C ALA A 187 29.13 27.20 -0.16
N LEU A 188 27.90 27.23 -0.68
CA LEU A 188 26.98 28.36 -0.52
C LEU A 188 26.23 28.33 0.83
N GLY A 189 26.46 27.31 1.67
CA GLY A 189 25.86 27.15 2.99
C GLY A 189 24.52 26.41 2.99
N ASP A 190 24.06 25.90 1.84
CA ASP A 190 22.84 25.12 1.75
C ASP A 190 23.15 23.62 1.87
N SER A 191 22.78 23.02 2.99
CA SER A 191 22.91 21.58 3.25
C SER A 191 21.57 20.84 3.22
N GLY A 192 20.48 21.50 2.80
CA GLY A 192 19.13 20.92 2.83
C GLY A 192 18.49 20.88 4.21
N ARG A 193 19.03 21.61 5.21
CA ARG A 193 18.47 21.67 6.57
C ARG A 193 17.00 22.11 6.54
N GLY A 194 16.16 21.40 7.28
CA GLY A 194 14.72 21.64 7.36
C GLY A 194 13.90 20.94 6.27
N VAL A 195 14.54 20.15 5.39
CA VAL A 195 13.87 19.26 4.43
C VAL A 195 13.91 17.83 4.95
N ILE A 196 12.78 17.13 4.86
CA ILE A 196 12.67 15.70 5.18
C ILE A 196 12.53 14.94 3.86
N VAL A 197 13.33 13.88 3.70
CA VAL A 197 13.30 12.99 2.53
C VAL A 197 12.71 11.65 2.95
N GLY A 198 11.60 11.25 2.33
CA GLY A 198 11.04 9.91 2.50
C GLY A 198 11.72 8.91 1.56
N ASN A 199 12.37 7.90 2.13
CA ASN A 199 12.98 6.81 1.38
C ASN A 199 12.11 5.55 1.53
N PHE A 200 11.65 4.99 0.40
CA PHE A 200 10.83 3.77 0.33
C PHE A 200 11.66 2.64 -0.27
N ASP A 201 12.54 2.07 0.53
CA ASP A 201 13.43 0.96 0.15
C ASP A 201 13.29 -0.18 1.18
N THR A 202 14.24 -1.10 1.21
CA THR A 202 14.35 -2.23 2.13
C THR A 202 14.61 -1.82 3.58
N GLY A 203 14.95 -0.55 3.83
CA GLY A 203 15.29 0.03 5.12
C GLY A 203 16.63 0.75 5.07
N ALA A 204 17.18 1.07 6.25
CA ALA A 204 18.52 1.62 6.39
C ALA A 204 19.17 1.06 7.66
N ASP A 205 20.51 0.95 7.67
CA ASP A 205 21.25 0.81 8.92
C ASP A 205 21.20 2.13 9.67
N TRP A 206 20.14 2.30 10.47
CA TRP A 206 19.90 3.52 11.23
C TRP A 206 20.93 3.74 12.35
N THR A 207 21.74 2.73 12.71
CA THR A 207 22.84 2.85 13.69
C THR A 207 24.16 3.31 13.07
N HIS A 208 24.25 3.34 11.73
CA HIS A 208 25.48 3.72 11.04
C HIS A 208 25.92 5.14 11.42
N PRO A 209 27.18 5.37 11.85
CA PRO A 209 27.65 6.68 12.31
C PRO A 209 27.41 7.85 11.33
N ASP A 210 27.52 7.61 10.02
CA ASP A 210 27.27 8.64 8.99
C ASP A 210 25.78 8.88 8.67
N LEU A 211 24.89 7.98 9.12
CA LEU A 211 23.45 8.07 8.83
C LEU A 211 22.65 8.50 10.05
N ALA A 212 22.95 7.94 11.23
CA ALA A 212 22.19 8.11 12.45
C ALA A 212 21.88 9.57 12.81
N PRO A 213 22.82 10.53 12.72
CA PRO A 213 22.53 11.95 13.01
C PRO A 213 21.50 12.58 12.06
N ASN A 214 21.25 11.97 10.90
CA ASN A 214 20.35 12.45 9.86
C ASN A 214 19.04 11.65 9.79
N ILE A 215 18.85 10.61 10.60
CA ILE A 215 17.59 9.86 10.66
C ILE A 215 16.51 10.74 11.29
N TRP A 216 15.37 10.83 10.61
CA TRP A 216 14.23 11.61 11.09
C TRP A 216 13.60 10.94 12.32
N ASN A 217 13.36 11.72 13.37
CA ASN A 217 12.70 11.26 14.60
C ASN A 217 11.18 11.48 14.47
N ASN A 218 10.43 10.38 14.54
CA ASN A 218 8.98 10.43 14.48
C ASN A 218 8.41 10.73 15.87
N LEU A 219 8.25 12.01 16.20
CA LEU A 219 7.78 12.46 17.52
C LEU A 219 6.34 12.03 17.88
N GLY A 220 5.66 11.26 17.03
CA GLY A 220 4.44 10.55 17.42
C GLY A 220 4.72 9.26 18.22
N GLU A 221 5.96 8.80 18.24
CA GLU A 221 6.47 7.64 18.98
C GLU A 221 7.33 8.04 20.19
N ASP A 222 7.55 9.35 20.38
CA ASP A 222 8.23 9.98 21.52
C ASP A 222 7.26 10.03 22.72
N ALA A 223 7.35 9.05 23.62
CA ALA A 223 6.42 8.85 24.72
C ALA A 223 6.74 9.71 25.94
N ASP A 224 8.01 10.05 26.17
CA ASP A 224 8.44 10.88 27.30
C ASP A 224 8.54 12.37 26.97
N GLY A 225 8.49 12.72 25.68
CA GLY A 225 8.40 14.07 25.15
C GLY A 225 9.73 14.82 25.08
N ASP A 226 10.85 14.10 25.06
CA ASP A 226 12.19 14.70 25.05
C ASP A 226 12.62 15.24 23.66
N GLY A 227 11.85 14.92 22.62
CA GLY A 227 12.06 15.37 21.25
C GLY A 227 12.95 14.44 20.43
N ARG A 228 13.22 13.22 20.89
CA ARG A 228 13.98 12.18 20.21
C ARG A 228 13.26 10.85 20.32
N THR A 229 13.61 9.93 19.42
CA THR A 229 13.19 8.52 19.47
C THR A 229 14.40 7.59 19.33
N ILE A 230 15.60 8.19 19.21
CA ILE A 230 16.87 7.52 19.01
C ILE A 230 17.96 8.33 19.73
N GLU A 231 18.75 7.67 20.57
CA GLU A 231 19.80 8.32 21.36
C GLU A 231 21.14 7.58 21.29
N TRP A 232 22.22 8.31 21.57
CA TRP A 232 23.56 7.76 21.67
C TRP A 232 23.88 7.43 23.14
N ASN A 233 24.00 6.15 23.46
CA ASN A 233 24.26 5.70 24.84
C ASN A 233 25.74 5.75 25.27
N GLY A 234 26.61 6.34 24.43
CA GLY A 234 28.05 6.35 24.63
C GLY A 234 28.82 5.30 23.82
N SER A 235 28.15 4.33 23.19
CA SER A 235 28.79 3.30 22.35
C SER A 235 28.05 3.00 21.06
N THR A 236 26.71 3.04 21.07
CA THR A 236 25.88 2.82 19.89
C THR A 236 24.64 3.70 19.94
N TRP A 237 24.03 3.92 18.78
CA TRP A 237 22.67 4.42 18.70
C TRP A 237 21.70 3.33 19.17
N VAL A 238 20.76 3.71 20.02
CA VAL A 238 19.69 2.85 20.56
C VAL A 238 18.35 3.57 20.42
N PHE A 239 17.24 2.81 20.42
CA PHE A 239 15.92 3.41 20.66
C PHE A 239 15.91 4.06 22.03
N ASP A 240 15.18 5.17 22.14
CA ASP A 240 15.03 5.88 23.39
C ASP A 240 14.40 4.95 24.45
N PRO A 241 15.11 4.66 25.57
CA PRO A 241 14.56 3.86 26.66
C PRO A 241 13.33 4.49 27.34
N GLY A 242 13.11 5.80 27.19
CA GLY A 242 11.92 6.50 27.66
C GLY A 242 10.66 6.23 26.83
N ASP A 243 10.82 5.74 25.60
CA ASP A 243 9.74 5.53 24.63
C ASP A 243 9.15 4.11 24.60
N ILE A 244 9.76 3.17 25.34
CA ILE A 244 9.47 1.72 25.29
C ILE A 244 8.65 1.18 26.47
#